data_AF-A0AAJ2J2D5-F1
#
_entry.id   AF-A0AAJ2J2D5-F1
#
_cell.length_a   1.000
_cell.length_b   1.000
_cell.length_c   1.000
_cell.angle_alpha   90.00
_cell.angle_beta   90.00
_cell.angle_gamma   90.00
#
_symmetry.space_group_name_H-M   'P 1'
#
loop_
_entity.id
_entity.type
_entity.pdbx_description
1 polymer ?
#
loop_
_entity_poly.entity_id
_entity_poly.type
_entity_poly.pdbx_seq_one_letter_code
_entity_poly.pdbx_strand_id
1 'polypeptide(L)' 'MTNEKLILTLKICISVGICLIALGIYLHNFNETVEAMGVQGIILSAMCVAFGMALSLPTKMYLTFMLVKRETEKHQ' A
#
# COMPACT_ATOMS: atom_id res chain seq x y z
N MET A 1 13.48 2.16 -18.91
CA MET A 1 12.42 2.90 -18.19
C MET A 1 13.06 3.94 -17.31
N THR A 2 12.68 5.21 -17.43
CA THR A 2 13.30 6.31 -16.68
C THR A 2 13.05 6.14 -15.18
N ASN A 3 14.12 6.11 -14.37
CA ASN A 3 14.08 5.88 -12.91
C ASN A 3 13.06 6.77 -12.18
N GLU A 4 12.86 7.99 -12.67
CA GLU A 4 11.91 8.96 -12.12
C GLU A 4 10.45 8.49 -12.20
N LYS A 5 10.05 7.89 -13.34
CA LYS A 5 8.70 7.34 -13.48
C LYS A 5 8.47 6.17 -12.55
N LEU A 6 9.51 5.36 -12.32
CA LEU A 6 9.43 4.23 -11.42
C LEU A 6 9.24 4.69 -9.97
N ILE A 7 10.02 5.68 -9.50
CA ILE A 7 9.83 6.33 -8.19
C ILE A 7 8.41 6.89 -8.05
N LEU A 8 7.90 7.53 -9.10
CA LEU A 8 6.57 8.14 -9.10
C LEU A 8 5.48 7.06 -8.97
N THR A 9 5.57 5.97 -9.73
CA THR A 9 4.67 4.81 -9.60
C THR A 9 4.75 4.19 -8.21
N LEU A 10 5.94 4.02 -7.63
CA LEU A 10 6.11 3.52 -6.26
C LEU A 10 5.43 4.44 -5.24
N LYS A 11 5.62 5.76 -5.36
CA LYS A 11 5.02 6.74 -4.47
C LYS A 11 3.49 6.74 -4.57
N ILE A 12 2.95 6.57 -5.78
CA ILE A 12 1.50 6.38 -6.02
C ILE A 12 1.03 5.08 -5.35
N CYS A 13 1.73 3.95 -5.53
CA CYS A 13 1.37 2.68 -4.90
C CYS A 13 1.32 2.77 -3.37
N ILE A 14 2.23 3.51 -2.73
CA ILE A 14 2.17 3.75 -1.27
C ILE A 14 0.91 4.53 -0.92
N SER A 15 0.61 5.63 -1.64
CA SER A 15 -0.58 6.43 -1.37
C SER A 15 -1.87 5.63 -1.52
N VAL A 16 -1.96 4.81 -2.57
CA VAL A 16 -3.10 3.93 -2.83
C VAL A 16 -3.20 2.83 -1.76
N GLY A 17 -2.08 2.25 -1.34
CA GLY A 17 -2.04 1.25 -0.26
C GLY A 17 -2.52 1.80 1.07
N ILE A 18 -2.13 3.02 1.43
CA ILE A 18 -2.61 3.70 2.65
C ILE A 18 -4.10 4.00 2.55
N CYS A 19 -4.57 4.49 1.40
CA CYS A 19 -6.00 4.72 1.17
C CYS A 19 -6.81 3.43 1.29
N LEU A 20 -6.31 2.30 0.78
CA LEU A 20 -6.94 0.97 0.91
C LEU A 20 -7.01 0.48 2.36
N ILE A 21 -5.96 0.70 3.15
CA ILE A 21 -5.96 0.37 4.58
C ILE A 21 -6.99 1.23 5.32
N ALA A 22 -7.01 2.53 5.06
CA ALA A 22 -7.97 3.45 5.67
C ALA A 22 -9.42 3.07 5.30
N LEU A 23 -9.68 2.75 4.03
CA LEU A 23 -10.97 2.23 3.57
C LEU A 23 -11.34 0.91 4.24
N GLY A 24 -10.39 -0.02 4.37
CA GLY A 24 -10.62 -1.30 5.03
C GLY A 24 -11.01 -1.14 6.50
N ILE A 25 -10.34 -0.25 7.23
CA ILE A 25 -10.67 0.09 8.63
C ILE A 25 -12.02 0.80 8.72
N TYR A 26 -12.29 1.72 7.79
CA TYR A 26 -13.56 2.44 7.74
C TYR A 26 -14.74 1.50 7.50
N LEU A 27 -14.61 0.58 6.54
CA LEU A 27 -15.58 -0.49 6.32
C LEU A 27 -15.75 -1.36 7.56
N HIS A 28 -14.65 -1.71 8.24
CA HIS A 28 -14.71 -2.52 9.46
C HIS A 28 -15.41 -1.79 10.62
N ASN A 29 -15.32 -0.46 10.69
CA ASN A 29 -15.86 0.35 11.78
C ASN A 29 -17.32 0.81 11.54
N PHE A 30 -17.81 0.80 10.29
CA PHE A 30 -19.22 1.03 9.97
C PHE A 30 -20.06 -0.21 10.34
N ASN A 31 -20.31 -0.31 11.64
CA ASN A 31 -20.93 -1.43 12.33
C ASN A 31 -22.40 -1.69 11.92
N GLU A 32 -23.10 -0.78 11.24
CA GLU A 32 -24.51 -1.00 10.83
C GLU A 32 -24.68 -1.61 9.42
N THR A 33 -23.79 -1.31 8.47
CA THR A 33 -23.87 -1.84 7.09
C THR A 33 -23.18 -3.20 6.95
N VAL A 34 -22.13 -3.45 7.73
CA VAL A 34 -21.45 -4.77 7.74
C VAL A 34 -22.23 -5.83 8.50
N GLU A 35 -22.98 -5.45 9.54
CA GLU A 35 -23.86 -6.38 10.24
C GLU A 35 -24.99 -6.90 9.31
N ALA A 36 -25.51 -6.04 8.42
CA ALA A 36 -26.48 -6.42 7.38
C ALA A 36 -25.87 -7.28 6.25
N MET A 37 -24.56 -7.17 6.00
CA MET A 37 -23.84 -7.90 4.95
C MET A 37 -23.10 -9.15 5.48
N GLY A 38 -23.05 -9.32 6.80
CA GLY A 38 -22.45 -10.45 7.50
C GLY A 38 -20.99 -10.71 7.11
N VAL A 39 -20.67 -12.00 6.88
CA VAL A 39 -19.32 -12.51 6.60
C VAL A 39 -18.66 -11.83 5.39
N GLN A 40 -19.44 -11.37 4.41
CA GLN A 40 -18.88 -10.72 3.20
C GLN A 40 -18.21 -9.38 3.52
N GLY A 41 -18.73 -8.60 4.47
CA GLY A 41 -18.12 -7.32 4.85
C GLY A 41 -16.78 -7.52 5.57
N ILE A 42 -16.68 -8.56 6.41
CA ILE A 42 -15.44 -8.95 7.09
C ILE A 42 -14.38 -9.36 6.07
N ILE A 43 -14.74 -10.23 5.11
CA ILE A 43 -13.83 -10.68 4.04
C ILE A 43 -13.36 -9.49 3.19
N LEU A 44 -14.26 -8.57 2.82
CA LEU A 44 -13.90 -7.39 2.03
C LEU A 44 -12.92 -6.47 2.78
N SER A 45 -13.15 -6.24 4.08
CA SER A 45 -12.25 -5.45 4.93
C SER A 45 -10.88 -6.11 5.07
N ALA A 46 -10.85 -7.41 5.32
CA ALA A 46 -9.62 -8.19 5.47
C ALA A 46 -8.80 -8.20 4.17
N MET A 47 -9.46 -8.35 3.03
CA MET A 47 -8.80 -8.27 1.72
C MET A 47 -8.24 -6.87 1.46
N CYS A 48 -8.98 -5.79 1.74
CA CYS A 48 -8.46 -4.43 1.55
C CYS A 48 -7.21 -4.15 2.39
N VAL A 49 -7.21 -4.57 3.66
CA VAL A 49 -6.06 -4.42 4.55
C VAL A 49 -4.88 -5.29 4.09
N ALA A 50 -5.13 -6.54 3.74
CA ALA A 50 -4.09 -7.46 3.25
C ALA A 50 -3.44 -6.94 1.95
N PHE A 51 -4.25 -6.45 1.00
CA PHE A 51 -3.75 -5.86 -0.23
C PHE A 51 -2.95 -4.58 0.03
N GLY A 52 -3.43 -3.71 0.94
CA GLY A 52 -2.73 -2.49 1.32
C GLY A 52 -1.37 -2.76 1.97
N MET A 53 -1.27 -3.79 2.81
CA MET A 53 0.01 -4.24 3.38
C MET A 53 0.93 -4.86 2.33
N ALA A 54 0.38 -5.72 1.46
CA ALA A 54 1.14 -6.37 0.39
C ALA A 54 1.73 -5.36 -0.62
N LEU A 55 1.02 -4.26 -0.91
CA LEU A 55 1.52 -3.17 -1.76
C LEU A 55 2.56 -2.29 -1.05
N SER A 56 2.47 -2.12 0.28
CA SER A 56 3.37 -1.21 1.02
C SER A 56 4.76 -1.80 1.27
N LEU A 57 4.87 -3.12 1.46
CA LEU A 57 6.12 -3.83 1.77
C LEU A 57 7.18 -3.80 0.65
N PRO A 58 6.91 -4.29 -0.58
CA PRO A 58 7.89 -4.31 -1.67
C PRO A 58 8.26 -2.89 -2.11
N THR A 59 7.33 -1.94 -1.99
CA THR A 59 7.53 -0.56 -2.39
C THR A 59 8.53 0.18 -1.49
N LYS A 60 8.47 -0.05 -0.17
CA LYS A 60 9.45 0.49 0.78
C LYS A 60 10.86 -0.08 0.55
N MET A 61 10.96 -1.39 0.33
CA MET A 61 12.25 -2.07 0.15
C MET A 61 12.96 -1.63 -1.13
N TYR A 62 12.19 -1.40 -2.20
CA TYR A 62 12.72 -0.92 -3.48
C TYR A 62 13.23 0.52 -3.41
N LEU A 63 12.56 1.40 -2.65
CA LEU A 63 13.02 2.78 -2.45
C LEU A 63 14.36 2.82 -1.70
N THR A 64 14.51 1.97 -0.68
CA THR A 64 15.78 1.80 0.05
C THR A 64 16.90 1.32 -0.87
N PHE A 65 16.64 0.29 -1.68
CA PHE A 65 17.62 -0.21 -2.65
C PHE A 65 18.06 0.88 -3.63
N MET A 66 17.11 1.69 -4.12
CA MET A 66 17.41 2.79 -5.02
C MET A 66 18.22 3.91 -4.35
N LEU A 67 17.93 4.25 -3.09
CA LEU A 67 18.70 5.24 -2.32
C LEU A 67 20.14 4.76 -2.09
N VAL A 68 20.33 3.50 -1.70
CA VAL A 68 21.67 2.90 -1.53
C VAL A 68 22.45 2.94 -2.84
N LYS A 69 21.82 2.59 -3.97
CA LYS A 69 22.46 2.63 -5.28
C LYS A 69 22.92 4.05 -5.66
N ARG A 70 22.09 5.06 -5.39
CA ARG A 70 22.41 6.48 -5.65
C ARG A 70 23.57 6.98 -4.77
N GLU A 71 23.66 6.54 -3.52
CA GLU A 71 24.79 6.87 -2.65
C GLU A 71 26.08 6.21 -3.14
N THR A 72 26.05 4.95 -3.55
CA THR A 72 27.23 4.27 -4.13
C THR A 72 27.73 4.97 -5.39
N GLU A 73 26.83 5.43 -6.27
CA GLU A 73 27.20 6.18 -7.49
C GLU A 73 27.77 7.57 -7.22
N LYS A 74 27.44 8.20 -6.08
CA LYS A 74 28.00 9.51 -5.68
C LYS A 74 29.35 9.42 -4.97
N HIS A 75 29.66 8.26 -4.39
CA HIS A 75 30.88 8.02 -3.61
C HIS A 75 31.98 7.30 -4.41
N GLN A 76 31.81 7.13 -5.72
CA GLN A 76 32.81 6.62 -6.66
C GLN A 76 33.19 7.72 -7.66
#